data_AF-M0EI08-F1
#
_entry.id   AF-M0EI08-F1
#
_cell.length_a   1.000
_cell.length_b   1.000
_cell.length_c   1.000
_cell.angle_alpha   90.00
_cell.angle_beta   90.00
_cell.angle_gamma   90.00
#
_symmetry.space_group_name_H-M   'P 1'
#
loop_
_entity.id
_entity.type
_entity.pdbx_description
1 polymer ?
#
loop_
_entity_poly.entity_id
_entity_poly.type
_entity_poly.pdbx_seq_one_letter_code
_entity_poly.pdbx_strand_id
1 'polypeptide(L)'
;MPDDRSLDDFAGDEDTNSGAAADTADDGTDGVDGDDAADSSPDDADSDAPSDPNDAVDPADVDQAVATSTWHADGAACDRCGESVDRRWRDDDALVCADCASW
;
A
#
# COMPACT_ATOMS: atom_id res chain seq x y z
N MET A 1 -14.10 -18.29 -12.02
CA MET A 1 -13.11 -17.32 -11.52
C MET A 1 -12.10 -17.13 -12.65
N PRO A 2 -11.80 -15.90 -13.08
CA PRO A 2 -10.62 -15.68 -13.92
C PRO A 2 -9.39 -16.14 -13.13
N ASP A 3 -8.52 -16.91 -13.76
CA ASP A 3 -7.29 -17.41 -13.14
C ASP A 3 -6.44 -16.23 -12.63
N ASP A 4 -6.00 -16.31 -11.38
CA ASP A 4 -5.13 -15.31 -10.77
C ASP A 4 -3.85 -15.19 -11.62
N ARG A 5 -3.49 -13.95 -11.97
CA ARG A 5 -2.24 -13.65 -12.69
C ARG A 5 -1.07 -14.14 -11.83
N SER A 6 -0.25 -15.02 -12.41
CA SER A 6 0.98 -15.51 -11.80
C SER A 6 1.92 -14.35 -11.51
N LEU A 7 2.66 -14.42 -10.39
CA LEU A 7 3.59 -13.39 -9.94
C LEU A 7 4.66 -13.05 -11.01
N ASP A 8 4.97 -13.99 -11.89
CA ASP A 8 5.89 -13.80 -13.02
C ASP A 8 5.40 -12.76 -14.06
N ASP A 9 4.08 -12.53 -14.21
CA ASP A 9 3.53 -11.47 -15.08
C ASP A 9 3.88 -10.06 -14.54
N PHE A 10 3.94 -9.93 -13.21
CA PHE A 10 4.35 -8.71 -12.52
C PHE A 10 5.86 -8.55 -12.43
N ALA A 11 6.60 -9.66 -12.55
CA ALA A 11 8.06 -9.65 -12.51
C ALA A 11 8.70 -9.18 -13.83
N GLY A 12 7.90 -8.94 -14.88
CA GLY A 12 8.29 -8.26 -16.11
C GLY A 12 9.65 -8.70 -16.67
N ASP A 13 9.67 -9.70 -17.54
CA ASP A 13 10.85 -10.12 -18.31
C ASP A 13 11.52 -8.91 -18.97
N GLU A 14 12.52 -8.35 -18.30
CA GLU A 14 13.30 -7.18 -18.69
C GLU A 14 14.32 -7.54 -19.78
N ASP A 15 13.95 -8.39 -20.75
CA ASP A 15 14.86 -8.78 -21.83
C ASP A 15 14.14 -9.26 -23.11
N THR A 16 13.12 -8.52 -23.58
CA THR A 16 12.71 -8.61 -25.00
C THR A 16 12.27 -7.27 -25.59
N ASN A 17 13.25 -6.48 -26.01
CA ASN A 17 13.04 -5.47 -27.04
C ASN A 17 12.78 -6.16 -28.39
N SER A 18 11.54 -6.24 -28.85
CA SER A 18 11.15 -6.21 -30.27
C SER A 18 9.65 -6.01 -30.40
N GLY A 19 9.26 -4.83 -30.88
CA GLY A 19 7.91 -4.29 -30.82
C GLY A 19 6.82 -5.04 -31.60
N ALA A 20 5.59 -4.82 -31.13
CA ALA A 20 4.39 -4.90 -31.93
C ALA A 20 3.49 -3.73 -31.53
N ALA A 21 3.30 -2.81 -32.48
CA ALA A 21 2.34 -1.74 -32.39
C ALA A 21 0.93 -2.32 -32.22
N ALA A 22 0.13 -1.70 -31.34
CA ALA A 22 -1.31 -1.80 -31.37
C ALA A 22 -1.89 -0.40 -31.27
N ASP A 23 -2.58 -0.03 -32.33
CA ASP A 23 -3.23 1.22 -32.65
C ASP A 23 -4.04 1.82 -31.49
N THR A 24 -3.72 3.05 -31.11
CA THR A 24 -4.62 3.91 -30.33
C THR A 24 -5.21 4.94 -31.28
N ALA A 25 -6.45 4.72 -31.69
CA ALA A 25 -7.27 5.70 -32.37
C ALA A 25 -8.58 5.90 -31.59
N ASP A 26 -8.99 7.18 -31.52
CA ASP A 26 -10.34 7.68 -31.19
C ASP A 26 -10.81 7.50 -29.73
N ASP A 27 -11.48 8.42 -29.06
CA ASP A 27 -12.07 9.72 -29.37
C ASP A 27 -12.46 10.36 -28.02
N GLY A 28 -12.46 11.69 -27.91
CA GLY A 28 -12.93 12.36 -26.70
C GLY A 28 -12.46 13.80 -26.55
N THR A 29 -12.67 14.62 -27.57
CA THR A 29 -12.65 16.08 -27.41
C THR A 29 -13.99 16.53 -26.83
N ASP A 30 -14.01 16.90 -25.55
CA ASP A 30 -15.08 17.75 -25.02
C ASP A 30 -14.45 18.91 -24.25
N GLY A 31 -14.47 20.07 -24.88
CA GLY A 31 -14.00 21.32 -24.33
C GLY A 31 -14.98 21.87 -23.32
N VAL A 32 -14.46 22.29 -22.17
CA VAL A 32 -15.06 23.37 -21.39
C VAL A 32 -13.99 24.42 -21.14
N ASP A 33 -14.06 25.47 -21.95
CA ASP A 33 -13.54 26.80 -21.64
C ASP A 33 -14.12 27.25 -20.28
N GLY A 34 -13.23 27.62 -19.37
CA GLY A 34 -13.53 28.10 -18.03
C GLY A 34 -12.46 29.05 -17.53
N ASP A 35 -12.08 30.03 -18.35
CA ASP A 35 -11.38 31.24 -17.90
C ASP A 35 -12.36 32.12 -17.11
N ASP A 36 -12.12 32.34 -15.82
CA ASP A 36 -11.67 33.65 -15.32
C ASP A 36 -11.60 33.69 -13.79
N ALA A 37 -10.58 34.41 -13.32
CA ALA A 37 -9.96 34.36 -12.01
C ALA A 37 -10.71 35.11 -10.89
N ALA A 38 -10.56 34.62 -9.66
CA ALA A 38 -10.60 35.45 -8.45
C ALA A 38 -9.73 34.84 -7.36
N ASP A 39 -8.46 35.21 -7.44
CA ASP A 39 -7.44 35.38 -6.41
C ASP A 39 -7.98 35.42 -4.95
N SER A 40 -7.56 34.42 -4.17
CA SER A 40 -7.40 34.52 -2.72
C SER A 40 -6.44 33.41 -2.31
N SER A 41 -5.15 33.72 -2.43
CA SER A 41 -4.06 32.88 -1.92
C SER A 41 -3.76 33.34 -0.49
N PRO A 42 -4.20 32.62 0.57
CA PRO A 42 -3.60 32.77 1.87
C PRO A 42 -2.33 31.93 1.88
N ASP A 43 -1.20 32.57 1.56
CA ASP A 43 0.14 32.27 2.07
C ASP A 43 0.32 30.81 2.53
N ASP A 44 0.27 29.87 1.58
CA ASP A 44 0.92 28.58 1.74
C ASP A 44 2.41 28.88 1.71
N ALA A 45 2.93 29.34 2.85
CA ALA A 45 4.31 29.13 3.22
C ALA A 45 4.50 27.63 3.44
N ASP A 46 4.29 26.85 2.38
CA ASP A 46 4.89 25.55 2.20
C ASP A 46 6.39 25.85 2.18
N SER A 47 6.97 25.79 3.37
CA SER A 47 8.41 25.75 3.52
C SER A 47 8.86 24.37 3.07
N ASP A 48 8.72 24.10 1.78
CA ASP A 48 9.55 23.22 0.95
C ASP A 48 10.98 23.79 0.91
N ALA A 49 11.50 24.19 2.07
CA ALA A 49 12.92 24.34 2.25
C ALA A 49 13.49 22.96 1.97
N PRO A 50 14.45 22.83 1.03
CA PRO A 50 15.05 21.54 0.77
C PRO A 50 15.61 21.02 2.09
N SER A 51 15.01 19.94 2.61
CA SER A 51 15.55 19.24 3.77
C SER A 51 17.03 19.03 3.50
N ASP A 52 17.88 19.50 4.41
CA ASP A 52 19.31 19.31 4.27
C ASP A 52 19.55 17.82 4.04
N PRO A 53 20.35 17.38 3.05
CA PRO A 53 20.63 15.97 2.86
C PRO A 53 21.33 15.32 4.07
N ASN A 54 21.78 16.11 5.05
CA ASN A 54 22.26 15.66 6.36
C ASN A 54 21.16 15.60 7.43
N ASP A 55 19.94 16.09 7.16
CA ASP A 55 18.74 15.92 7.99
C ASP A 55 18.06 14.57 7.68
N ALA A 56 18.90 13.54 7.53
CA ALA A 56 18.43 12.18 7.43
C ALA A 56 17.97 11.75 8.84
N VAL A 57 16.67 11.50 8.99
CA VAL A 57 16.12 10.89 10.22
C VAL A 57 16.81 9.55 10.40
N ASP A 58 17.46 9.37 11.55
CA ASP A 58 18.10 8.10 11.87
C ASP A 58 17.01 7.01 11.94
N PRO A 59 17.17 5.87 11.24
CA PRO A 59 16.16 4.81 11.25
C PRO A 59 15.98 4.16 12.61
N ALA A 60 16.83 4.42 13.61
CA ALA A 60 16.61 4.02 15.00
C ALA A 60 15.80 5.06 15.80
N ASP A 61 15.67 6.30 15.31
CA ASP A 61 14.84 7.35 15.93
C ASP A 61 13.36 7.26 15.52
N VAL A 62 13.00 6.32 14.63
CA VAL A 62 11.60 6.05 14.24
C VAL A 62 11.01 4.89 15.04
N ASP A 63 9.78 5.07 15.52
CA ASP A 63 9.02 3.99 16.16
C ASP A 63 8.70 2.88 15.15
N GLN A 64 9.01 1.64 15.52
CA GLN A 64 8.72 0.48 14.67
C GLN A 64 7.22 0.23 14.56
N ALA A 65 6.77 -0.13 13.36
CA ALA A 65 5.40 -0.53 13.14
C ALA A 65 5.07 -1.81 13.92
N VAL A 66 3.92 -1.80 14.59
CA VAL A 66 3.41 -2.98 15.31
C VAL A 66 2.76 -3.93 14.31
N ALA A 67 3.16 -5.21 14.34
CA ALA A 67 2.54 -6.24 13.52
C ALA A 67 1.07 -6.48 13.92
N THR A 68 0.18 -6.50 12.92
CA THR A 68 -1.26 -6.75 13.07
C THR A 68 -1.61 -8.24 13.12
N SER A 69 -0.69 -9.11 12.70
CA SER A 69 -0.84 -10.56 12.75
C SER A 69 0.50 -11.25 13.01
N THR A 70 0.43 -12.47 13.52
CA THR A 70 1.58 -13.35 13.71
C THR A 70 1.32 -14.69 13.05
N TRP A 71 2.39 -15.34 12.61
CA TRP A 71 2.36 -16.68 12.03
C TRP A 71 3.32 -17.61 12.78
N HIS A 72 2.88 -18.83 13.07
CA HIS A 72 3.63 -19.88 13.76
C HIS A 72 3.49 -21.20 12.99
N ALA A 73 4.62 -21.80 12.60
CA ALA A 73 4.63 -23.04 11.81
C ALA A 73 4.00 -24.24 12.55
N ASP A 74 4.17 -24.31 13.86
CA ASP A 74 3.59 -25.36 14.72
C ASP A 74 2.17 -25.01 15.20
N GLY A 75 1.64 -23.86 14.76
CA GLY A 75 0.43 -23.26 15.29
C GLY A 75 0.62 -22.69 16.71
N ALA A 76 -0.30 -21.83 17.10
CA ALA A 76 -0.38 -21.33 18.47
C ALA A 76 -1.83 -21.13 18.89
N ALA A 77 -2.11 -21.30 20.18
CA ALA A 77 -3.46 -21.23 20.71
C ALA A 77 -4.06 -19.83 20.53
N CYS A 78 -5.32 -19.79 20.07
CA CYS A 78 -6.17 -18.61 20.11
C CYS A 78 -6.51 -18.28 21.57
N ASP A 79 -6.32 -17.03 21.98
CA ASP A 79 -6.60 -16.59 23.35
C ASP A 79 -8.10 -16.67 23.72
N ARG A 80 -9.00 -16.78 22.73
CA ARG A 80 -10.46 -16.79 22.92
C ARG A 80 -11.06 -18.20 22.93
N CYS A 81 -10.72 -19.03 21.94
CA CYS A 81 -11.28 -20.38 21.80
C CYS A 81 -10.31 -21.51 22.16
N GLY A 82 -9.01 -21.21 22.31
CA GLY A 82 -7.96 -22.19 22.61
C GLY A 82 -7.53 -23.06 21.43
N GLU A 83 -8.14 -22.91 20.24
CA GLU A 83 -7.74 -23.65 19.05
C GLU A 83 -6.34 -23.22 18.58
N SER A 84 -5.51 -24.20 18.24
CA SER A 84 -4.19 -23.94 17.66
C SER A 84 -4.34 -23.63 16.17
N VAL A 85 -3.91 -22.43 15.77
CA VAL A 85 -3.93 -21.98 14.38
C VAL A 85 -2.57 -21.42 13.97
N ASP A 86 -2.25 -21.54 12.69
CA ASP A 86 -0.96 -21.07 12.16
C ASP A 86 -0.88 -19.55 12.17
N ARG A 87 -1.98 -18.86 11.84
CA ARG A 87 -2.06 -17.39 11.82
C ARG A 87 -3.02 -16.90 12.89
N ARG A 88 -2.58 -15.91 13.67
CA ARG A 88 -3.40 -15.18 14.65
C ARG A 88 -3.36 -13.67 14.38
N TRP A 89 -4.45 -12.99 14.68
CA TRP A 89 -4.63 -11.56 14.51
C TRP A 89 -4.66 -10.85 15.85
N ARG A 90 -4.18 -9.61 15.86
CA ARG A 90 -4.25 -8.75 17.04
C ARG A 90 -5.67 -8.20 17.19
N ASP A 91 -6.28 -8.47 18.34
CA ASP A 91 -7.59 -7.98 18.77
C ASP A 91 -7.37 -7.35 20.15
N ASP A 92 -7.27 -6.02 20.19
CA ASP A 92 -6.77 -5.26 21.34
C ASP A 92 -5.39 -5.78 21.84
N ASP A 93 -5.35 -6.40 23.02
CA ASP A 93 -4.17 -6.99 23.65
C ASP A 93 -4.06 -8.51 23.47
N ALA A 94 -4.97 -9.13 22.70
CA ALA A 94 -5.03 -10.58 22.47
C ALA A 94 -4.63 -10.99 21.05
N LEU A 95 -4.20 -12.23 20.89
CA LEU A 95 -3.95 -12.88 19.60
C LEU A 95 -4.99 -13.97 19.35
N VAL A 96 -5.89 -13.68 18.42
CA VAL A 96 -7.07 -14.51 18.15
C VAL A 96 -7.04 -15.13 16.75
N CYS A 97 -7.75 -16.23 16.55
CA CYS A 97 -7.93 -16.83 15.23
C CYS A 97 -8.89 -16.00 14.35
N ALA A 98 -9.08 -16.44 13.10
CA ALA A 98 -9.81 -15.71 12.06
C ALA A 98 -11.24 -15.52 12.51
N ASP A 99 -11.83 -16.61 12.98
CA ASP A 99 -13.21 -16.69 13.42
C ASP A 99 -13.49 -15.91 14.70
N CYS A 100 -12.45 -15.61 15.50
CA CYS A 100 -12.59 -14.98 16.80
C CYS A 100 -12.28 -13.48 16.80
N ALA A 101 -11.67 -12.95 15.76
CA ALA A 101 -11.35 -11.54 15.69
C ALA A 101 -12.60 -10.68 15.48
N SER A 102 -12.52 -9.41 15.90
CA SER A 102 -13.59 -8.44 15.65
C SER A 102 -13.52 -7.80 14.26
N TRP A 103 -12.52 -8.21 13.44
CA TRP A 103 -12.32 -7.70 12.08
C TRP A 103 -13.53 -7.95 11.18
#